data_AF-C1D148-F1
#
_entry.id   AF-C1D148-F1
#
_cell.length_a   1.000
_cell.length_b   1.000
_cell.length_c   1.000
_cell.angle_alpha   90.00
_cell.angle_beta   90.00
_cell.angle_gamma   90.00
#
_symmetry.space_group_name_H-M   'P 1'
#
loop_
_entity.id
_entity.type
_entity.pdbx_description
1 polymer ?
#
loop_
_entity_poly.entity_id
_entity_poly.type
_entity_poly.pdbx_seq_one_letter_code
_entity_poly.pdbx_strand_id
1 'polypeptide(L)'
;MRKSMMFASTVALILGAASAQTTTTTTTATTATQVTLTDVPAGHWAKDAVDRIVQCGLIQGFPDGTFRGNENLTRYQAALIFYRLLQTGTLSNCGLSQTDMTVVARGMAEVSTELAAIANRVTDLERLNAEQQARITALEERINAMGTGTAGADVTALNARIDALEAAIRNIPAGPAGPAGPAGPAGPAGPAGPAGPAGASATVVTPAPPAPTTVVIGEPVVDAPVRSNLYAGVSVGAAATSSDIPCFQGNSNSGRQTSYCVAAGAMIGSKNILGPVGARVAAEYAPGKNGFNADVTATYHLETGSAITPYVGAGLGLSSSTGRTRDANGNVTGFAGNATDTYVNVLAGVDFNITDSIAAYVEGNGRYYMTNNGTGTGLGNSARNGFNVAGKAGLKFFF
;
A
#
# COMPACT_ATOMS: atom_id res chain seq x y z
N MET A 1 -27.15 9.37 -26.59
CA MET A 1 -26.15 8.92 -27.59
C MET A 1 -24.79 8.80 -26.92
N ARG A 2 -24.01 7.76 -27.29
CA ARG A 2 -22.67 7.33 -26.78
C ARG A 2 -22.72 6.62 -25.41
N LYS A 3 -22.84 5.28 -25.27
CA LYS A 3 -22.16 4.07 -25.81
C LYS A 3 -20.93 3.68 -24.99
N SER A 4 -21.07 2.68 -24.12
CA SER A 4 -20.01 1.77 -23.66
C SER A 4 -20.61 0.41 -23.26
N MET A 5 -20.01 -0.64 -23.81
CA MET A 5 -20.44 -2.04 -23.79
C MET A 5 -20.18 -2.71 -22.43
N MET A 6 -21.17 -3.44 -21.92
CA MET A 6 -20.98 -4.57 -20.99
C MET A 6 -21.27 -5.86 -21.77
N PHE A 7 -20.33 -6.79 -21.79
CA PHE A 7 -20.62 -8.19 -22.12
C PHE A 7 -20.65 -8.98 -20.81
N ALA A 8 -21.85 -9.16 -20.28
CA ALA A 8 -22.18 -10.22 -19.35
C ALA A 8 -22.87 -11.32 -20.17
N SER A 9 -22.39 -12.56 -20.09
CA SER A 9 -23.12 -13.72 -20.61
C SER A 9 -23.14 -14.79 -19.54
N THR A 10 -24.26 -14.79 -18.84
CA THR A 10 -24.80 -15.88 -18.06
C THR A 10 -25.26 -16.99 -19.00
N VAL A 11 -24.89 -18.24 -18.72
CA VAL A 11 -25.69 -19.41 -19.12
C VAL A 11 -25.70 -20.38 -17.94
N ALA A 12 -26.87 -20.53 -17.34
CA ALA A 12 -27.22 -21.61 -16.44
C ALA A 12 -28.03 -22.64 -17.24
N LEU A 13 -27.72 -23.94 -17.12
CA LEU A 13 -28.68 -25.01 -17.40
C LEU A 13 -28.36 -26.34 -16.69
N ILE A 14 -29.07 -26.49 -15.57
CA ILE A 14 -29.71 -27.63 -14.89
C ILE A 14 -29.72 -29.03 -15.59
N LEU A 15 -29.35 -30.04 -14.77
CA LEU A 15 -29.74 -31.48 -14.63
C LEU A 15 -30.17 -32.36 -15.85
N GLY A 16 -29.64 -33.60 -15.84
CA GLY A 16 -30.34 -34.78 -16.37
C GLY A 16 -29.45 -36.02 -16.57
N ALA A 17 -29.63 -37.04 -15.73
CA ALA A 17 -28.97 -38.34 -15.82
C ALA A 17 -29.52 -39.19 -16.98
N ALA A 18 -28.66 -39.88 -17.75
CA ALA A 18 -29.01 -41.11 -18.46
C ALA A 18 -27.78 -41.88 -19.00
N SER A 19 -27.66 -43.12 -18.52
CA SER A 19 -27.21 -44.35 -19.20
C SER A 19 -25.87 -44.42 -19.96
N ALA A 20 -25.08 -45.39 -19.52
CA ALA A 20 -23.93 -45.99 -20.16
C ALA A 20 -24.11 -46.25 -21.67
N GLN A 21 -23.13 -45.80 -22.46
CA GLN A 21 -22.78 -46.42 -23.73
C GLN A 21 -21.26 -46.50 -23.86
N THR A 22 -20.79 -47.74 -23.72
CA THR A 22 -19.50 -48.24 -24.19
C THR A 22 -19.28 -47.78 -25.62
N THR A 23 -18.42 -46.79 -25.81
CA THR A 23 -17.92 -46.42 -27.14
C THR A 23 -16.44 -46.75 -27.17
N THR A 24 -16.15 -47.96 -27.68
CA THR A 24 -14.84 -48.35 -28.18
C THR A 24 -14.39 -47.34 -29.22
N THR A 25 -13.56 -46.38 -28.81
CA THR A 25 -12.83 -45.50 -29.72
C THR A 25 -11.48 -46.17 -29.98
N THR A 26 -11.39 -46.72 -31.18
CA THR A 26 -10.20 -47.24 -31.84
C THR A 26 -9.02 -46.30 -31.64
N THR A 27 -8.02 -46.76 -30.89
CA THR A 27 -6.72 -46.12 -30.75
C THR A 27 -6.01 -46.13 -32.10
N THR A 28 -6.08 -45.03 -32.85
CA THR A 28 -5.09 -44.75 -33.89
C THR A 28 -3.80 -44.35 -33.17
N ALA A 29 -2.87 -45.29 -33.06
CA ALA A 29 -1.52 -45.04 -32.57
C ALA A 29 -0.85 -44.00 -33.47
N THR A 30 -0.86 -42.75 -33.03
CA THR A 30 -0.03 -41.70 -33.62
C THR A 30 1.37 -41.90 -33.06
N THR A 31 2.29 -42.30 -33.93
CA THR A 31 3.72 -42.47 -33.65
C THR A 31 4.24 -41.22 -32.95
N ALA A 32 4.75 -41.37 -31.73
CA ALA A 32 5.39 -40.31 -30.98
C ALA A 32 6.59 -39.79 -31.79
N THR A 33 6.49 -38.57 -32.32
CA THR A 33 7.61 -37.88 -32.95
C THR A 33 8.68 -37.67 -31.88
N GLN A 34 9.78 -38.42 -31.99
CA GLN A 34 10.92 -38.32 -31.09
C GLN A 34 11.52 -36.92 -31.25
N VAL A 35 11.26 -36.03 -30.28
CA VAL A 35 11.87 -34.70 -30.25
C VAL A 35 13.35 -34.86 -29.94
N THR A 36 14.20 -34.68 -30.95
CA THR A 36 15.66 -34.63 -30.79
C THR A 36 16.06 -33.25 -30.30
N LEU A 37 16.58 -33.16 -29.08
CA LEU A 37 17.04 -31.90 -28.48
C LEU A 37 18.51 -31.66 -28.84
N THR A 38 18.81 -30.52 -29.47
CA THR A 38 20.14 -30.24 -30.05
C THR A 38 21.23 -29.97 -29.02
N ASP A 39 20.85 -29.54 -27.83
CA ASP A 39 21.73 -29.15 -26.72
C ASP A 39 21.90 -30.25 -25.65
N VAL A 40 21.29 -31.42 -25.86
CA VAL A 40 21.49 -32.61 -25.02
C VAL A 40 22.05 -33.75 -25.88
N PRO A 41 23.37 -33.72 -26.19
CA PRO A 41 23.99 -34.70 -27.07
C PRO A 41 24.05 -36.11 -26.46
N ALA A 42 24.26 -37.12 -27.30
CA ALA A 42 24.49 -38.50 -26.85
C ALA A 42 25.74 -38.56 -25.96
N GLY A 43 25.56 -38.96 -24.70
CA GLY A 43 26.62 -38.98 -23.67
C GLY A 43 26.51 -37.89 -22.60
N HIS A 44 25.58 -36.93 -22.73
CA HIS A 44 25.28 -35.98 -21.65
C HIS A 44 24.64 -36.70 -20.45
N TRP A 45 25.09 -36.41 -19.23
CA TRP A 45 24.61 -37.09 -18.00
C TRP A 45 23.09 -37.02 -17.81
N ALA A 46 22.45 -35.94 -18.30
CA ALA A 46 21.02 -35.73 -18.19
C ALA A 46 20.21 -36.33 -19.35
N LYS A 47 20.86 -36.92 -20.37
CA LYS A 47 20.21 -37.37 -21.60
C LYS A 47 19.03 -38.31 -21.32
N ASP A 48 19.26 -39.33 -20.51
CA ASP A 48 18.25 -40.36 -20.23
C ASP A 48 17.06 -39.79 -19.44
N ALA A 49 17.33 -38.86 -18.51
CA ALA A 49 16.30 -38.21 -17.72
C ALA A 49 15.46 -37.24 -18.56
N VAL A 50 16.11 -36.44 -19.41
CA VAL A 50 15.45 -35.51 -20.32
C VAL A 50 14.60 -36.27 -21.34
N ASP A 51 15.15 -37.31 -21.96
CA ASP A 51 14.42 -38.16 -22.90
C ASP A 51 13.16 -38.74 -22.27
N ARG A 52 13.24 -39.19 -21.02
CA ARG A 52 12.11 -39.76 -20.30
C ARG A 52 11.00 -38.73 -20.05
N ILE A 53 11.36 -37.51 -19.63
CA ILE A 53 10.39 -36.43 -19.37
C ILE A 53 9.79 -35.89 -20.69
N VAL A 54 10.56 -35.96 -21.78
CA VAL A 54 10.07 -35.63 -23.13
C VAL A 54 9.13 -36.69 -23.67
N GLN A 55 9.44 -37.98 -23.48
CA GLN A 55 8.55 -39.09 -23.82
C GLN A 55 7.24 -39.04 -23.01
N CYS A 56 7.32 -38.59 -21.76
CA CYS A 56 6.17 -38.30 -20.92
C CYS A 56 5.29 -37.13 -21.41
N GLY A 57 5.76 -36.33 -22.37
CA GLY A 57 5.05 -35.13 -22.84
C GLY A 57 5.02 -33.98 -21.84
N LEU A 58 5.75 -34.07 -20.73
CA LEU A 58 5.81 -33.02 -19.71
C LEU A 58 6.63 -31.83 -20.19
N ILE A 59 7.74 -32.10 -20.86
CA ILE A 59 8.60 -31.09 -21.49
C ILE A 59 8.73 -31.42 -22.98
N GLN A 60 8.67 -30.41 -23.85
CA GLN A 60 8.78 -30.59 -25.30
C GLN A 60 10.01 -29.89 -25.88
N GLY A 61 10.81 -29.23 -25.04
CA GLY A 61 11.84 -28.30 -25.48
C GLY A 61 11.28 -26.97 -25.96
N PHE A 62 12.16 -26.15 -26.49
CA PHE A 62 11.85 -24.86 -27.10
C PHE A 62 11.62 -25.01 -28.61
N PRO A 63 10.97 -24.03 -29.28
CA PRO A 63 10.70 -24.07 -30.71
C PRO A 63 11.96 -24.17 -31.59
N ASP A 64 13.12 -23.79 -31.06
CA ASP A 64 14.44 -23.91 -31.70
C ASP A 64 15.06 -25.31 -31.55
N GLY A 65 14.38 -26.25 -30.90
CA GLY A 65 14.85 -27.62 -30.68
C GLY A 65 15.79 -27.79 -29.49
N THR A 66 15.88 -26.80 -28.59
CA THR A 66 16.74 -26.86 -27.39
C THR A 66 15.97 -27.22 -26.11
N PHE A 67 16.65 -27.73 -25.08
CA PHE A 67 16.13 -28.01 -23.74
C PHE A 67 16.45 -26.88 -22.74
N ARG A 68 17.62 -26.27 -22.89
CA ARG A 68 18.19 -25.19 -22.08
C ARG A 68 18.34 -25.53 -20.60
N GLY A 69 18.87 -26.72 -20.31
CA GLY A 69 18.96 -27.27 -18.95
C GLY A 69 19.85 -26.47 -17.97
N ASN A 70 20.70 -25.57 -18.48
CA ASN A 70 21.53 -24.69 -17.65
C ASN A 70 20.88 -23.33 -17.36
N GLU A 71 19.71 -23.05 -17.95
CA GLU A 71 18.97 -21.81 -17.70
C GLU A 71 18.03 -21.96 -16.50
N ASN A 72 17.76 -20.84 -15.80
CA ASN A 72 16.79 -20.82 -14.72
C ASN A 72 15.37 -21.07 -15.24
N LEU A 73 14.67 -22.02 -14.61
CA LEU A 73 13.27 -22.29 -14.89
C LEU A 73 12.39 -21.12 -14.43
N THR A 74 11.64 -20.52 -15.35
CA THR A 74 10.67 -19.46 -15.03
C THR A 74 9.44 -20.04 -14.34
N ARG A 75 8.75 -19.22 -13.53
CA ARG A 75 7.49 -19.60 -12.86
C ARG A 75 6.41 -20.05 -13.86
N TYR A 76 6.39 -19.46 -15.05
CA TYR A 76 5.48 -19.84 -16.13
C TYR A 76 5.80 -21.23 -16.69
N GLN A 77 7.08 -21.51 -16.98
CA GLN A 77 7.51 -22.83 -17.44
C GLN A 77 7.24 -23.92 -16.40
N ALA A 78 7.50 -23.62 -15.12
CA ALA A 78 7.17 -24.52 -14.01
C ALA A 78 5.65 -24.79 -13.94
N ALA A 79 4.82 -23.75 -14.00
CA ALA A 79 3.37 -23.87 -13.99
C ALA A 79 2.86 -24.70 -15.18
N LEU A 80 3.46 -24.57 -16.36
CA LEU A 80 3.11 -25.36 -17.55
C LEU A 80 3.47 -26.84 -17.39
N ILE A 81 4.63 -27.16 -16.78
CA ILE A 81 5.02 -28.53 -16.46
C ILE A 81 4.01 -29.15 -15.49
N PHE A 82 3.65 -28.43 -14.42
CA PHE A 82 2.63 -28.88 -13.49
C PHE A 82 1.26 -29.00 -14.16
N TYR A 83 0.86 -28.04 -14.97
CA TYR A 83 -0.41 -28.10 -15.69
C TYR A 83 -0.51 -29.34 -16.57
N ARG A 84 0.55 -29.67 -17.34
CA ARG A 84 0.60 -30.89 -18.18
C ARG A 84 0.62 -32.18 -17.35
N LEU A 85 1.28 -32.15 -16.19
CA LEU A 85 1.22 -33.22 -15.20
C LEU A 85 -0.21 -33.41 -14.66
N LEU A 86 -0.96 -32.32 -14.51
CA LEU A 86 -2.32 -32.30 -13.97
C LEU A 86 -3.41 -32.61 -15.01
N GLN A 87 -3.20 -32.33 -16.29
CA GLN A 87 -4.29 -32.28 -17.27
C GLN A 87 -4.73 -33.63 -17.85
N THR A 88 -3.90 -34.69 -17.81
CA THR A 88 -4.17 -35.91 -18.60
C THR A 88 -3.41 -37.12 -18.08
N GLY A 89 -3.87 -38.34 -18.37
CA GLY A 89 -3.29 -39.65 -18.01
C GLY A 89 -1.89 -39.96 -18.57
N THR A 90 -1.04 -38.95 -18.78
CA THR A 90 0.36 -39.04 -19.18
C THR A 90 1.25 -39.64 -18.09
N LEU A 91 0.82 -39.60 -16.82
CA LEU A 91 1.45 -40.35 -15.73
C LEU A 91 1.54 -41.87 -16.03
N SER A 92 0.55 -42.41 -16.73
CA SER A 92 0.53 -43.83 -17.13
C SER A 92 1.58 -44.17 -18.19
N ASN A 93 1.96 -43.21 -19.04
CA ASN A 93 3.00 -43.37 -20.06
C ASN A 93 4.42 -43.12 -19.53
N CYS A 94 4.57 -42.56 -18.33
CA CYS A 94 5.88 -42.28 -17.71
C CYS A 94 6.53 -43.47 -17.00
N GLY A 95 5.82 -44.60 -16.89
CA GLY A 95 6.26 -45.77 -16.13
C GLY A 95 6.48 -45.45 -14.65
N LEU A 96 5.70 -44.52 -14.09
CA LEU A 96 5.68 -44.24 -12.66
C LEU A 96 4.99 -45.41 -11.95
N SER A 97 5.51 -45.82 -10.79
CA SER A 97 4.90 -46.92 -10.05
C SER A 97 3.51 -46.53 -9.56
N GLN A 98 2.62 -47.51 -9.36
CA GLN A 98 1.28 -47.27 -8.82
C GLN A 98 1.35 -46.46 -7.50
N THR A 99 2.39 -46.69 -6.70
CA THR A 99 2.67 -45.97 -5.46
C THR A 99 2.95 -44.49 -5.69
N ASP A 100 3.76 -44.12 -6.69
CA ASP A 100 4.10 -42.73 -6.99
C ASP A 100 2.88 -41.95 -7.48
N MET A 101 2.02 -42.60 -8.27
CA MET A 101 0.75 -42.00 -8.69
C MET A 101 -0.18 -41.74 -7.49
N THR A 102 -0.17 -42.58 -6.46
CA THR A 102 -0.98 -42.31 -5.24
C THR A 102 -0.45 -41.15 -4.41
N VAL A 103 0.87 -40.93 -4.38
CA VAL A 103 1.48 -39.79 -3.69
C VAL A 103 1.16 -38.49 -4.40
N VAL A 104 1.27 -38.47 -5.73
CA VAL A 104 0.90 -37.31 -6.55
C VAL A 104 -0.60 -37.02 -6.41
N ALA A 105 -1.46 -38.04 -6.49
CA ALA A 105 -2.90 -37.87 -6.31
C ALA A 105 -3.27 -37.35 -4.91
N ARG A 106 -2.55 -37.75 -3.86
CA ARG A 106 -2.76 -37.25 -2.49
C ARG A 106 -2.36 -35.78 -2.37
N GLY A 107 -1.20 -35.39 -2.91
CA GLY A 107 -0.79 -33.99 -2.95
C GLY A 107 -1.76 -33.12 -3.77
N MET A 108 -2.33 -33.66 -4.84
CA MET A 108 -3.37 -32.98 -5.62
C MET A 108 -4.68 -32.79 -4.83
N ALA A 109 -5.07 -33.77 -4.01
CA ALA A 109 -6.25 -33.63 -3.15
C ALA A 109 -6.05 -32.53 -2.09
N GLU A 110 -4.83 -32.38 -1.58
CA GLU A 110 -4.46 -31.32 -0.64
C GLU A 110 -4.51 -29.94 -1.30
N VAL A 111 -3.88 -29.77 -2.46
CA VAL A 111 -3.86 -28.48 -3.19
C VAL A 111 -5.24 -28.06 -3.71
N SER A 112 -6.08 -29.01 -4.16
CA SER A 112 -7.46 -28.68 -4.59
C SER A 112 -8.34 -28.22 -3.42
N THR A 113 -8.13 -28.78 -2.23
CA THR A 113 -8.80 -28.34 -1.00
C THR A 113 -8.37 -26.92 -0.62
N GLU A 114 -7.07 -26.61 -0.75
CA GLU A 114 -6.57 -25.26 -0.51
C GLU A 114 -7.08 -24.25 -1.55
N LEU A 115 -7.20 -24.64 -2.82
CA LEU A 115 -7.71 -23.76 -3.87
C LEU A 115 -9.21 -23.46 -3.66
N ALA A 116 -10.00 -24.45 -3.24
CA ALA A 116 -11.40 -24.23 -2.86
C ALA A 116 -11.52 -23.31 -1.64
N ALA A 117 -10.64 -23.46 -0.64
CA ALA A 117 -10.59 -22.57 0.51
C ALA A 117 -10.22 -21.13 0.11
N ILE A 118 -9.31 -20.95 -0.85
CA ILE A 118 -8.95 -19.63 -1.40
C ILE A 118 -10.14 -19.01 -2.14
N ALA A 119 -10.85 -19.77 -2.97
CA ALA A 119 -12.04 -19.29 -3.69
C ALA A 119 -13.15 -18.81 -2.75
N ASN A 120 -13.39 -19.55 -1.65
CA ASN A 120 -14.33 -19.15 -0.61
C ASN A 120 -13.90 -17.84 0.08
N ARG A 121 -12.60 -17.70 0.39
CA ARG A 121 -12.06 -16.46 1.01
C ARG A 121 -12.19 -15.25 0.07
N VAL A 122 -12.00 -15.43 -1.24
CA VAL A 122 -12.20 -14.34 -2.23
C VAL A 122 -13.67 -13.92 -2.25
N THR A 123 -14.60 -14.87 -2.25
CA THR A 123 -16.04 -14.59 -2.21
C THR A 123 -16.43 -13.83 -0.94
N ASP A 124 -15.88 -14.20 0.22
CA ASP A 124 -16.10 -13.48 1.49
C ASP A 124 -15.56 -12.05 1.46
N LEU A 125 -14.40 -11.84 0.84
CA LEU A 125 -13.82 -10.50 0.68
C LEU A 125 -14.66 -9.62 -0.25
N GLU A 126 -15.18 -10.18 -1.34
CA GLU A 126 -16.08 -9.46 -2.25
C GLU A 126 -17.38 -9.03 -1.54
N ARG A 127 -17.95 -9.91 -0.70
CA ARG A 127 -19.11 -9.56 0.14
C ARG A 127 -18.78 -8.46 1.16
N LEU A 128 -17.64 -8.55 1.83
CA LEU A 128 -17.19 -7.54 2.81
C LEU A 128 -16.97 -6.17 2.16
N ASN A 129 -16.40 -6.12 0.96
CA ASN A 129 -16.22 -4.88 0.21
C ASN A 129 -17.58 -4.27 -0.20
N ALA A 130 -18.54 -5.09 -0.63
CA ALA A 130 -19.89 -4.61 -0.95
C ALA A 130 -20.61 -4.03 0.28
N GLU A 131 -20.48 -4.67 1.45
CA GLU A 131 -21.02 -4.15 2.72
C GLU A 131 -20.35 -2.84 3.14
N GLN A 132 -19.03 -2.72 2.99
CA GLN A 132 -18.32 -1.47 3.28
C GLN A 132 -18.82 -0.32 2.40
N GLN A 133 -19.04 -0.56 1.11
CA GLN A 133 -19.57 0.45 0.21
C GLN A 133 -20.98 0.91 0.62
N ALA A 134 -21.85 -0.02 1.02
CA ALA A 134 -23.19 0.31 1.50
C ALA A 134 -23.15 1.15 2.80
N ARG A 135 -22.20 0.87 3.71
CA ARG A 135 -22.03 1.66 4.94
C ARG A 135 -21.57 3.08 4.64
N ILE A 136 -20.67 3.26 3.65
CA ILE A 136 -20.21 4.58 3.22
C ILE A 136 -21.37 5.40 2.67
N THR A 137 -22.18 4.83 1.77
CA THR A 137 -23.36 5.51 1.22
C THR A 137 -24.35 5.92 2.33
N ALA A 138 -24.61 5.04 3.31
CA ALA A 138 -25.49 5.36 4.43
C ALA A 138 -24.91 6.47 5.35
N LEU A 139 -23.59 6.54 5.50
CA LEU A 139 -22.91 7.61 6.23
C LEU A 139 -23.01 8.94 5.49
N GLU A 140 -22.81 8.95 4.16
CA GLU A 140 -22.98 10.13 3.32
C GLU A 140 -24.42 10.67 3.39
N GLU A 141 -25.43 9.80 3.36
CA GLU A 141 -26.84 10.19 3.50
C GLU A 141 -27.13 10.81 4.89
N ARG A 142 -26.58 10.22 5.97
CA ARG A 142 -26.69 10.78 7.32
C ARG A 142 -25.98 12.13 7.44
N ILE A 143 -24.83 12.31 6.81
CA ILE A 143 -24.10 13.58 6.78
C ILE A 143 -24.91 14.64 6.04
N ASN A 144 -25.49 14.31 4.89
CA ASN A 144 -26.36 15.23 4.15
C ASN A 144 -27.61 15.61 4.96
N ALA A 145 -28.24 14.65 5.65
CA ALA A 145 -29.36 14.93 6.53
C ALA A 145 -28.99 15.89 7.69
N MET A 146 -27.80 15.73 8.28
CA MET A 146 -27.27 16.66 9.29
C MET A 146 -26.96 18.04 8.72
N GLY A 147 -26.46 18.12 7.47
CA GLY A 147 -26.22 19.39 6.79
C GLY A 147 -27.48 20.20 6.51
N THR A 148 -28.64 19.54 6.40
CA THR A 148 -29.95 20.18 6.21
C THR A 148 -30.72 20.45 7.51
N GLY A 149 -30.27 19.92 8.64
CA GLY A 149 -30.95 20.03 9.94
C GLY A 149 -30.48 21.21 10.77
N THR A 150 -31.43 22.10 11.10
CA THR A 150 -31.41 23.13 12.17
C THR A 150 -30.37 24.27 12.07
N ALA A 151 -29.12 24.02 11.66
CA ALA A 151 -28.10 25.07 11.55
C ALA A 151 -28.41 26.08 10.43
N GLY A 152 -28.94 25.62 9.29
CA GLY A 152 -29.27 26.52 8.16
C GLY A 152 -30.50 27.41 8.40
N ALA A 153 -31.50 26.91 9.13
CA ALA A 153 -32.70 27.67 9.48
C ALA A 153 -32.39 28.76 10.52
N ASP A 154 -31.57 28.45 11.53
CA ASP A 154 -31.16 29.43 12.54
C ASP A 154 -30.26 30.52 11.97
N VAL A 155 -29.35 30.19 11.05
CA VAL A 155 -28.50 31.20 10.37
C VAL A 155 -29.32 32.11 9.47
N THR A 156 -30.32 31.57 8.77
CA THR A 156 -31.22 32.37 7.93
C THR A 156 -32.08 33.31 8.79
N ALA A 157 -32.60 32.82 9.92
CA ALA A 157 -33.34 33.63 10.87
C ALA A 157 -32.46 34.70 11.53
N LEU A 158 -31.20 34.40 11.82
CA LEU A 158 -30.26 35.35 12.40
C LEU A 158 -29.90 36.46 11.40
N ASN A 159 -29.66 36.11 10.13
CA ASN A 159 -29.41 37.09 9.07
C ASN A 159 -30.62 38.00 8.84
N ALA A 160 -31.84 37.46 8.82
CA ALA A 160 -33.05 38.27 8.72
C ALA A 160 -33.20 39.26 9.90
N ARG A 161 -32.77 38.87 11.10
CA ARG A 161 -32.73 39.78 12.26
C ARG A 161 -31.65 40.86 12.13
N ILE A 162 -30.50 40.53 11.57
CA ILE A 162 -29.42 41.49 11.29
C ILE A 162 -29.91 42.54 10.27
N ASP A 163 -30.54 42.11 9.16
CA ASP A 163 -31.08 43.02 8.15
C ASP A 163 -32.13 43.99 8.73
N ALA A 164 -33.01 43.47 9.59
CA ALA A 164 -34.00 44.28 10.29
C ALA A 164 -33.37 45.30 11.26
N LEU A 165 -32.31 44.91 11.97
CA LEU A 165 -31.54 45.79 12.85
C LEU A 165 -30.80 46.86 12.05
N GLU A 166 -30.19 46.52 10.92
CA GLU A 166 -29.53 47.49 10.04
C GLU A 166 -30.53 48.49 9.46
N ALA A 167 -31.73 48.05 9.08
CA ALA A 167 -32.79 48.93 8.63
C ALA A 167 -33.27 49.87 9.74
N ALA A 168 -33.36 49.39 10.98
CA ALA A 168 -33.72 50.21 12.14
C ALA A 168 -32.64 51.27 12.44
N ILE A 169 -31.36 50.91 12.34
CA ILE A 169 -30.24 51.86 12.52
C ILE A 169 -30.27 52.96 11.46
N ARG A 170 -30.55 52.62 10.20
CA ARG A 170 -30.68 53.60 9.11
C ARG A 170 -31.83 54.61 9.33
N ASN A 171 -32.84 54.24 10.11
CA ASN A 171 -34.01 55.07 10.40
C ASN A 171 -33.95 55.76 11.77
N ILE A 172 -32.80 55.76 12.45
CA ILE A 172 -32.62 56.57 13.67
C ILE A 172 -32.68 58.05 13.25
N PRO A 173 -33.65 58.84 13.77
CA PRO A 173 -33.76 60.25 13.43
C PRO A 173 -32.48 60.98 13.82
N ALA A 174 -31.96 61.84 12.93
CA ALA A 174 -30.85 62.71 13.27
C ALA A 174 -31.23 63.55 14.50
N GLY A 175 -30.31 63.62 15.47
CA GLY A 175 -30.48 64.46 16.64
C GLY A 175 -30.78 65.92 16.24
N PRO A 176 -31.45 66.70 17.12
CA PRO A 176 -31.82 68.07 16.79
C PRO A 176 -30.59 68.86 16.34
N ALA A 177 -30.73 69.59 15.23
CA ALA A 177 -29.66 70.40 14.67
C ALA A 177 -29.14 71.38 15.73
N GLY A 178 -27.82 71.36 15.97
CA GLY A 178 -27.18 72.37 16.81
C GLY A 178 -27.41 73.78 16.25
N PRO A 179 -27.38 74.83 17.08
CA PRO A 179 -27.63 76.20 16.64
C PRO A 179 -26.69 76.58 15.51
N ALA A 180 -27.25 77.18 14.45
CA ALA A 180 -26.50 77.57 13.26
C ALA A 180 -25.41 78.59 13.62
N GLY A 181 -24.16 78.25 13.30
CA GLY A 181 -23.05 79.20 13.31
C GLY A 181 -23.24 80.26 12.21
N PRO A 182 -22.74 81.49 12.40
CA PRO A 182 -22.93 82.59 11.43
C PRO A 182 -22.35 82.23 10.06
N ALA A 183 -23.08 82.62 9.01
CA ALA A 183 -22.75 82.32 7.62
C ALA A 183 -21.40 82.94 7.21
N GLY A 184 -20.46 82.09 6.77
CA GLY A 184 -19.24 82.52 6.09
C GLY A 184 -19.52 82.90 4.63
N PRO A 185 -18.76 83.83 4.03
CA PRO A 185 -18.99 84.31 2.67
C PRO A 185 -18.69 83.24 1.61
N ALA A 186 -19.43 83.29 0.50
CA ALA A 186 -19.37 82.33 -0.59
C ALA A 186 -18.01 82.36 -1.33
N GLY A 187 -17.37 81.19 -1.43
CA GLY A 187 -16.16 80.98 -2.24
C GLY A 187 -16.51 80.68 -3.72
N PRO A 188 -15.67 81.10 -4.68
CA PRO A 188 -15.95 80.91 -6.11
C PRO A 188 -15.73 79.46 -6.60
N ALA A 189 -16.44 79.10 -7.66
CA ALA A 189 -16.41 77.78 -8.29
C ALA A 189 -15.05 77.46 -8.94
N GLY A 190 -14.51 76.27 -8.65
CA GLY A 190 -13.27 75.76 -9.25
C GLY A 190 -13.50 75.16 -10.66
N PRO A 191 -12.50 75.22 -11.56
CA PRO A 191 -12.62 74.76 -12.95
C PRO A 191 -12.51 73.23 -13.10
N ALA A 192 -13.11 72.71 -14.17
CA ALA A 192 -13.08 71.29 -14.56
C ALA A 192 -11.68 70.85 -15.03
N GLY A 193 -11.23 69.68 -14.58
CA GLY A 193 -9.94 69.07 -14.97
C GLY A 193 -9.96 68.41 -16.36
N PRO A 194 -8.81 68.33 -17.05
CA PRO A 194 -8.70 67.81 -18.41
C PRO A 194 -8.73 66.27 -18.51
N ALA A 195 -9.13 65.76 -19.68
CA ALA A 195 -9.19 64.34 -20.02
C ALA A 195 -7.80 63.74 -20.34
N GLY A 196 -7.55 62.51 -19.89
CA GLY A 196 -6.31 61.75 -20.15
C GLY A 196 -6.36 60.89 -21.43
N PRO A 197 -5.18 60.51 -21.98
CA PRO A 197 -4.99 60.14 -23.40
C PRO A 197 -5.26 58.68 -23.78
N ALA A 198 -5.32 58.43 -25.11
CA ALA A 198 -5.66 57.18 -25.79
C ALA A 198 -4.54 56.12 -25.79
N GLY A 199 -4.94 54.83 -25.81
CA GLY A 199 -4.09 53.65 -25.69
C GLY A 199 -3.25 53.27 -26.91
N ALA A 200 -2.14 52.58 -26.66
CA ALA A 200 -1.13 52.19 -27.66
C ALA A 200 -1.53 50.95 -28.48
N SER A 201 -1.16 50.97 -29.77
CA SER A 201 -1.42 49.94 -30.78
C SER A 201 -0.52 48.70 -30.65
N ALA A 202 -1.12 47.53 -30.90
CA ALA A 202 -0.45 46.23 -30.92
C ALA A 202 0.39 46.02 -32.19
N THR A 203 1.60 45.49 -32.04
CA THR A 203 2.44 45.00 -33.15
C THR A 203 2.34 43.48 -33.22
N VAL A 204 1.93 42.95 -34.37
CA VAL A 204 1.80 41.52 -34.67
C VAL A 204 3.14 40.98 -35.16
N VAL A 205 3.65 39.92 -34.53
CA VAL A 205 4.83 39.16 -35.00
C VAL A 205 4.38 37.77 -35.46
N THR A 206 4.64 37.45 -36.72
CA THR A 206 4.43 36.14 -37.35
C THR A 206 5.57 35.15 -37.01
N PRO A 207 5.28 33.87 -36.71
CA PRO A 207 6.31 32.89 -36.34
C PRO A 207 6.97 32.19 -37.54
N ALA A 208 8.25 31.83 -37.39
CA ALA A 208 9.06 31.08 -38.36
C ALA A 208 8.91 29.55 -38.20
N PRO A 209 9.15 28.73 -39.26
CA PRO A 209 8.88 27.29 -39.24
C PRO A 209 9.98 26.46 -38.54
N PRO A 210 9.65 25.31 -37.93
CA PRO A 210 10.63 24.48 -37.21
C PRO A 210 11.44 23.56 -38.13
N ALA A 211 12.72 23.37 -37.81
CA ALA A 211 13.63 22.44 -38.48
C ALA A 211 13.40 20.98 -38.01
N PRO A 212 13.67 19.96 -38.86
CA PRO A 212 13.40 18.56 -38.54
C PRO A 212 14.44 17.98 -37.56
N THR A 213 13.97 17.43 -36.45
CA THR A 213 14.77 16.69 -35.45
C THR A 213 15.05 15.27 -35.90
N THR A 214 16.33 14.91 -35.95
CA THR A 214 16.82 13.54 -36.20
C THR A 214 16.68 12.73 -34.91
N VAL A 215 15.93 11.62 -34.96
CA VAL A 215 15.80 10.67 -33.85
C VAL A 215 17.00 9.73 -33.88
N VAL A 216 17.93 9.91 -32.95
CA VAL A 216 18.99 8.93 -32.68
C VAL A 216 18.40 7.85 -31.79
N ILE A 217 18.23 6.64 -32.33
CA ILE A 217 17.88 5.46 -31.55
C ILE A 217 19.14 5.08 -30.77
N GLY A 218 19.15 5.39 -29.48
CA GLY A 218 20.17 4.92 -28.55
C GLY A 218 20.12 3.40 -28.42
N GLU A 219 21.28 2.81 -28.14
CA GLU A 219 21.47 1.39 -27.85
C GLU A 219 20.44 0.86 -26.83
N PRO A 220 20.04 -0.43 -26.91
CA PRO A 220 19.04 -0.98 -26.00
C PRO A 220 19.54 -0.84 -24.56
N VAL A 221 18.89 0.04 -23.81
CA VAL A 221 19.01 0.04 -22.36
C VAL A 221 18.53 -1.33 -21.91
N VAL A 222 19.43 -2.08 -21.28
CA VAL A 222 19.07 -3.30 -20.57
C VAL A 222 18.10 -2.84 -19.47
N ASP A 223 16.80 -3.07 -19.67
CA ASP A 223 15.80 -2.76 -18.66
C ASP A 223 16.19 -3.51 -17.38
N ALA A 224 16.68 -2.77 -16.38
CA ALA A 224 16.77 -3.29 -15.03
C ALA A 224 15.37 -3.76 -14.64
N PRO A 225 15.22 -4.90 -13.95
CA PRO A 225 13.91 -5.40 -13.56
C PRO A 225 13.18 -4.32 -12.78
N VAL A 226 12.19 -3.69 -13.42
CA VAL A 226 11.37 -2.63 -12.83
C VAL A 226 10.50 -3.31 -11.78
N ARG A 227 10.95 -3.24 -10.52
CA ARG A 227 10.12 -3.70 -9.41
C ARG A 227 8.93 -2.79 -9.24
N SER A 228 7.80 -3.37 -8.90
CA SER A 228 6.62 -2.59 -8.57
C SER A 228 6.93 -1.60 -7.44
N ASN A 229 6.44 -0.39 -7.62
CA ASN A 229 6.71 0.73 -6.72
C ASN A 229 6.01 0.56 -5.35
N LEU A 230 4.84 -0.09 -5.36
CA LEU A 230 4.01 -0.30 -4.19
C LEU A 230 4.43 -1.58 -3.45
N TYR A 231 4.38 -1.55 -2.13
CA TYR A 231 4.70 -2.69 -1.29
C TYR A 231 3.85 -2.75 -0.03
N ALA A 232 3.67 -3.97 0.46
CA ALA A 232 3.15 -4.27 1.78
C ALA A 232 4.23 -5.04 2.54
N GLY A 233 4.35 -4.84 3.84
CA GLY A 233 5.35 -5.49 4.65
C GLY A 233 4.83 -5.88 6.02
N VAL A 234 5.50 -6.85 6.61
CA VAL A 234 5.31 -7.28 7.99
C VAL A 234 6.60 -7.08 8.76
N SER A 235 6.50 -6.81 10.05
CA SER A 235 7.64 -6.54 10.92
C SER A 235 7.52 -7.27 12.24
N VAL A 236 8.68 -7.65 12.77
CA VAL A 236 8.87 -7.87 14.20
C VAL A 236 9.98 -6.96 14.66
N GLY A 237 9.84 -6.41 15.86
CA GLY A 237 10.82 -5.47 16.38
C GLY A 237 10.92 -5.50 17.89
N ALA A 238 11.94 -4.84 18.40
CA ALA A 238 12.15 -4.63 19.82
C ALA A 238 12.48 -3.17 20.08
N ALA A 239 11.75 -2.56 21.00
CA ALA A 239 11.96 -1.19 21.45
C ALA A 239 12.52 -1.18 22.87
N ALA A 240 13.54 -0.34 23.11
CA ALA A 240 14.03 -0.10 24.46
C ALA A 240 12.88 0.41 25.35
N THR A 241 12.96 0.13 26.65
CA THR A 241 11.98 0.64 27.62
C THR A 241 12.63 0.90 28.97
N SER A 242 12.03 1.75 29.79
CA SER A 242 12.42 1.88 31.19
C SER A 242 12.14 0.59 31.97
N SER A 243 12.90 0.36 33.05
CA SER A 243 12.71 -0.74 33.99
C SER A 243 11.31 -0.78 34.63
N ASP A 244 10.67 0.39 34.74
CA ASP A 244 9.34 0.53 35.36
C ASP A 244 8.18 -0.01 34.50
N ILE A 245 8.46 -0.45 33.27
CA ILE A 245 7.45 -0.95 32.33
C ILE A 245 7.58 -2.49 32.25
N PRO A 246 6.48 -3.26 32.39
CA PRO A 246 6.51 -4.72 32.48
C PRO A 246 6.77 -5.37 31.11
N CYS A 247 8.03 -5.32 30.67
CA CYS A 247 8.52 -6.01 29.49
C CYS A 247 9.72 -6.90 29.81
N PHE A 248 10.30 -7.53 28.79
CA PHE A 248 11.47 -8.39 28.94
C PHE A 248 12.63 -7.60 29.54
N GLN A 249 13.22 -8.15 30.60
CA GLN A 249 14.40 -7.61 31.25
C GLN A 249 15.58 -8.53 30.93
N GLY A 250 16.53 -8.03 30.13
CA GLY A 250 17.83 -8.66 29.97
C GLY A 250 18.76 -8.21 31.08
N ASN A 251 19.41 -9.16 31.77
CA ASN A 251 20.48 -8.82 32.70
C ASN A 251 21.80 -8.74 31.92
N SER A 252 22.47 -7.60 31.97
CA SER A 252 23.82 -7.48 31.42
C SER A 252 24.85 -7.94 32.45
N ASN A 253 25.93 -8.57 32.00
CA ASN A 253 27.07 -8.98 32.84
C ASN A 253 27.73 -7.81 33.59
N SER A 254 27.41 -6.57 33.22
CA SER A 254 27.85 -5.34 33.89
C SER A 254 26.88 -4.83 34.98
N GLY A 255 25.89 -5.62 35.39
CA GLY A 255 24.89 -5.23 36.41
C GLY A 255 23.86 -4.18 35.95
N ARG A 256 23.82 -3.87 34.66
CA ARG A 256 22.81 -2.98 34.07
C ARG A 256 21.67 -3.80 33.49
N GLN A 257 20.45 -3.56 33.95
CA GLN A 257 19.24 -4.13 33.34
C GLN A 257 18.93 -3.40 32.03
N THR A 258 18.85 -4.14 30.92
CA THR A 258 18.36 -3.62 29.64
C THR A 258 16.94 -4.13 29.44
N SER A 259 15.96 -3.26 29.59
CA SER A 259 14.56 -3.60 29.35
C SER A 259 14.15 -3.28 27.92
N TYR A 260 13.45 -4.21 27.27
CA TYR A 260 12.91 -4.02 25.92
C TYR A 260 11.55 -4.70 25.75
N CYS A 261 10.73 -4.18 24.86
CA CYS A 261 9.44 -4.77 24.51
C CYS A 261 9.44 -5.19 23.05
N VAL A 262 8.98 -6.40 22.79
CA VAL A 262 8.76 -6.87 21.42
C VAL A 262 7.47 -6.29 20.85
N ALA A 263 7.47 -6.05 19.56
CA ALA A 263 6.32 -5.58 18.80
C ALA A 263 6.21 -6.35 17.49
N ALA A 264 4.99 -6.51 17.00
CA ALA A 264 4.71 -6.99 15.66
C ALA A 264 3.96 -5.89 14.90
N GLY A 265 4.24 -5.75 13.62
CA GLY A 265 3.66 -4.69 12.82
C GLY A 265 3.45 -5.05 11.36
N ALA A 266 2.74 -4.15 10.69
CA ALA A 266 2.54 -4.17 9.26
C ALA A 266 2.77 -2.76 8.70
N MET A 267 3.13 -2.70 7.44
CA MET A 267 3.29 -1.44 6.73
C MET A 267 2.84 -1.56 5.29
N ILE A 268 2.42 -0.45 4.72
CA ILE A 268 2.21 -0.28 3.29
C ILE A 268 2.98 0.95 2.86
N GLY A 269 3.55 0.93 1.66
CA GLY A 269 4.31 2.06 1.19
C GLY A 269 4.61 1.99 -0.29
N SER A 270 5.21 3.07 -0.77
CA SER A 270 5.72 3.20 -2.11
C SER A 270 7.17 3.67 -2.04
N LYS A 271 8.03 3.13 -2.89
CA LYS A 271 9.44 3.54 -2.99
C LYS A 271 9.62 4.93 -3.62
N ASN A 272 8.67 5.34 -4.47
CA ASN A 272 8.73 6.55 -5.27
C ASN A 272 7.32 7.16 -5.41
N ILE A 273 6.99 8.19 -4.63
CA ILE A 273 5.75 8.96 -4.78
C ILE A 273 6.04 10.29 -5.50
N LEU A 274 7.18 10.92 -5.18
CA LEU A 274 7.62 12.17 -5.80
C LEU A 274 9.12 12.08 -6.07
N GLY A 275 9.48 11.75 -7.32
CA GLY A 275 10.87 11.52 -7.71
C GLY A 275 11.49 10.35 -6.93
N PRO A 276 12.68 10.53 -6.29
CA PRO A 276 13.34 9.48 -5.53
C PRO A 276 12.78 9.29 -4.11
N VAL A 277 11.78 10.08 -3.71
CA VAL A 277 11.19 10.03 -2.38
C VAL A 277 9.96 9.13 -2.38
N GLY A 278 10.01 8.08 -1.56
CA GLY A 278 8.91 7.22 -1.21
C GLY A 278 8.17 7.68 0.05
N ALA A 279 7.06 7.03 0.35
CA ALA A 279 6.43 7.15 1.65
C ALA A 279 5.83 5.83 2.10
N ARG A 280 5.72 5.65 3.40
CA ARG A 280 5.11 4.49 4.02
C ARG A 280 4.24 4.87 5.19
N VAL A 281 3.23 4.05 5.43
CA VAL A 281 2.43 4.04 6.65
C VAL A 281 2.71 2.72 7.36
N ALA A 282 3.06 2.78 8.64
CA ALA A 282 3.33 1.62 9.47
C ALA A 282 2.44 1.62 10.72
N ALA A 283 2.08 0.43 11.15
CA ALA A 283 1.29 0.16 12.35
C ALA A 283 1.96 -0.97 13.14
N GLU A 284 2.11 -0.80 14.45
CA GLU A 284 2.78 -1.76 15.32
C GLU A 284 2.03 -1.94 16.62
N TYR A 285 1.95 -3.18 17.09
CA TYR A 285 1.39 -3.53 18.37
C TYR A 285 2.46 -4.13 19.27
N ALA A 286 2.62 -3.56 20.46
CA ALA A 286 3.55 -4.00 21.49
C ALA A 286 2.74 -4.51 22.71
N PRO A 287 2.55 -5.83 22.87
CA PRO A 287 1.72 -6.38 23.94
C PRO A 287 2.25 -6.05 25.34
N GLY A 288 3.58 -6.02 25.52
CA GLY A 288 4.19 -5.70 26.82
C GLY A 288 3.91 -4.29 27.34
N LYS A 289 3.54 -3.35 26.46
CA LYS A 289 3.14 -1.99 26.85
C LYS A 289 1.63 -1.75 26.69
N ASN A 290 0.88 -2.77 26.23
CA ASN A 290 -0.48 -2.66 25.71
C ASN A 290 -0.64 -1.41 24.80
N GLY A 291 0.30 -1.26 23.86
CA GLY A 291 0.46 -0.04 23.07
C GLY A 291 0.42 -0.31 21.57
N PHE A 292 -0.20 0.62 20.84
CA PHE A 292 -0.25 0.65 19.39
C PHE A 292 0.45 1.91 18.87
N ASN A 293 1.38 1.74 17.94
CA ASN A 293 2.11 2.84 17.32
C ASN A 293 1.74 2.88 15.83
N ALA A 294 1.40 4.06 15.33
CA ALA A 294 1.21 4.30 13.90
C ALA A 294 2.13 5.44 13.46
N ASP A 295 2.76 5.32 12.29
CA ASP A 295 3.56 6.39 11.71
C ASP A 295 3.39 6.51 10.19
N VAL A 296 3.56 7.74 9.71
CA VAL A 296 3.72 8.07 8.30
C VAL A 296 5.13 8.59 8.12
N THR A 297 5.90 7.93 7.26
CA THR A 297 7.33 8.21 7.09
C THR A 297 7.64 8.42 5.61
N ALA A 298 8.29 9.54 5.28
CA ALA A 298 8.90 9.74 3.97
C ALA A 298 10.24 9.02 3.94
N THR A 299 10.53 8.29 2.87
CA THR A 299 11.73 7.46 2.74
C THR A 299 12.50 7.81 1.48
N TYR A 300 13.83 7.74 1.56
CA TYR A 300 14.72 7.91 0.44
C TYR A 300 15.55 6.64 0.30
N HIS A 301 15.37 5.92 -0.81
CA HIS A 301 16.11 4.71 -1.10
C HIS A 301 17.35 5.07 -1.92
N LEU A 302 18.51 4.57 -1.50
CA LEU A 302 19.76 4.73 -2.21
C LEU A 302 19.90 3.52 -3.15
N GLU A 303 19.61 3.74 -4.43
CA GLU A 303 19.81 2.71 -5.44
C GLU A 303 21.31 2.57 -5.73
N THR A 304 21.88 1.47 -5.26
CA THR A 304 23.31 1.13 -5.39
C THR A 304 23.60 0.17 -6.54
N GLY A 305 22.58 -0.18 -7.34
CA GLY A 305 22.69 -1.22 -8.39
C GLY A 305 22.97 -2.62 -7.85
N SER A 306 22.81 -2.85 -6.55
CA SER A 306 23.12 -4.10 -5.85
C SER A 306 21.86 -4.76 -5.28
N ALA A 307 21.97 -6.02 -4.84
CA ALA A 307 20.89 -6.72 -4.12
C ALA A 307 20.55 -6.08 -2.75
N ILE A 308 21.34 -5.11 -2.29
CA ILE A 308 21.15 -4.40 -1.03
C ILE A 308 20.77 -2.95 -1.34
N THR A 309 19.59 -2.52 -0.90
CA THR A 309 19.10 -1.16 -1.08
C THR A 309 19.02 -0.46 0.28
N PRO A 310 20.04 0.33 0.66
CA PRO A 310 19.97 1.16 1.86
C PRO A 310 18.90 2.24 1.72
N TYR A 311 18.26 2.61 2.82
CA TYR A 311 17.29 3.70 2.85
C TYR A 311 17.33 4.45 4.18
N VAL A 312 16.94 5.72 4.12
CA VAL A 312 16.73 6.58 5.30
C VAL A 312 15.35 7.19 5.23
N GLY A 313 14.81 7.59 6.38
CA GLY A 313 13.49 8.20 6.41
C GLY A 313 13.25 9.04 7.65
N ALA A 314 12.30 9.95 7.53
CA ALA A 314 11.82 10.78 8.62
C ALA A 314 10.30 10.95 8.52
N GLY A 315 9.66 11.03 9.66
CA GLY A 315 8.20 10.99 9.73
C GLY A 315 7.63 11.46 11.04
N LEU A 316 6.32 11.28 11.13
CA LEU A 316 5.49 11.63 12.27
C LEU A 316 4.65 10.42 12.64
N GLY A 317 4.38 10.26 13.92
CA GLY A 317 3.54 9.17 14.39
C GLY A 317 2.82 9.45 15.68
N LEU A 318 1.94 8.53 16.01
CA LEU A 318 1.11 8.51 17.21
C LEU A 318 1.30 7.18 17.92
N SER A 319 1.27 7.21 19.24
CA SER A 319 1.29 6.04 20.11
C SER A 319 0.06 6.09 21.01
N SER A 320 -0.82 5.10 20.90
CA SER A 320 -1.98 4.93 21.77
C SER A 320 -1.74 3.77 22.73
N SER A 321 -1.89 3.99 24.03
CA SER A 321 -1.62 2.96 25.04
C SER A 321 -2.34 3.25 26.36
N THR A 322 -2.17 2.40 27.36
CA THR A 322 -2.66 2.66 28.71
C THR A 322 -2.13 4.00 29.25
N GLY A 323 -3.03 4.87 29.70
CA GLY A 323 -2.69 6.18 30.23
C GLY A 323 -2.05 6.13 31.60
N ARG A 324 -1.14 7.06 31.87
CA ARG A 324 -0.55 7.34 33.18
C ARG A 324 -1.40 8.38 33.89
N THR A 325 -1.83 8.07 35.11
CA THR A 325 -2.38 9.09 36.00
C THR A 325 -1.23 9.79 36.71
N ARG A 326 -1.27 11.12 36.76
CA ARG A 326 -0.25 11.93 37.44
C ARG A 326 -0.88 12.77 38.54
N ASP A 327 -0.17 12.96 39.64
CA ASP A 327 -0.56 13.93 40.67
C ASP A 327 -0.29 15.38 40.21
N ALA A 328 -0.65 16.35 41.04
CA ALA A 328 -0.40 17.78 40.77
C ALA A 328 1.09 18.12 40.61
N ASN A 329 1.99 17.31 41.16
CA ASN A 329 3.43 17.48 41.04
C ASN A 329 4.00 16.79 39.78
N GLY A 330 3.17 16.01 39.07
CA GLY A 330 3.52 15.28 37.86
C GLY A 330 4.09 13.88 38.07
N ASN A 331 4.08 13.37 39.31
CA ASN A 331 4.50 12.01 39.62
C ASN A 331 3.44 11.03 39.12
N VAL A 332 3.85 9.90 38.55
CA VAL A 332 2.92 8.86 38.12
C VAL A 332 2.35 8.14 39.34
N THR A 333 1.04 8.20 39.52
CA THR A 333 0.32 7.60 40.65
C THR A 333 -0.44 6.33 40.29
N GLY A 334 -0.55 6.00 39.00
CA GLY A 334 -1.30 4.85 38.52
C GLY A 334 -1.42 4.82 37.00
N PHE A 335 -2.18 3.84 36.53
CA PHE A 335 -2.42 3.59 35.10
C PHE A 335 -3.92 3.39 34.87
N ALA A 336 -4.54 4.25 34.06
CA ALA A 336 -5.97 4.21 33.77
C ALA A 336 -6.29 4.88 32.43
N GLY A 337 -7.34 4.37 31.77
CA GLY A 337 -7.80 4.87 30.48
C GLY A 337 -6.79 4.72 29.35
N ASN A 338 -7.04 5.45 28.25
CA ASN A 338 -6.18 5.46 27.07
C ASN A 338 -5.52 6.83 26.95
N ALA A 339 -4.23 6.84 26.60
CA ALA A 339 -3.49 8.04 26.29
C ALA A 339 -2.89 7.95 24.88
N THR A 340 -2.86 9.08 24.19
CA THR A 340 -2.23 9.24 22.88
C THR A 340 -1.05 10.19 23.00
N ASP A 341 0.10 9.74 22.54
CA ASP A 341 1.34 10.52 22.48
C ASP A 341 1.78 10.70 21.03
N THR A 342 2.16 11.93 20.67
CA THR A 342 2.75 12.23 19.36
C THR A 342 4.26 12.05 19.39
N TYR A 343 4.84 11.62 18.29
CA TYR A 343 6.28 11.54 18.11
C TYR A 343 6.72 11.93 16.71
N VAL A 344 7.95 12.39 16.63
CA VAL A 344 8.71 12.43 15.37
C VAL A 344 9.61 11.20 15.31
N ASN A 345 9.77 10.59 14.14
CA ASN A 345 10.67 9.47 13.96
C ASN A 345 11.69 9.72 12.86
N VAL A 346 12.85 9.11 13.05
CA VAL A 346 13.88 8.93 12.04
C VAL A 346 14.20 7.46 11.94
N LEU A 347 14.52 7.00 10.74
CA LEU A 347 14.90 5.62 10.51
C LEU A 347 16.02 5.52 9.50
N ALA A 348 16.77 4.43 9.64
CA ALA A 348 17.72 3.97 8.65
C ALA A 348 17.60 2.45 8.56
N GLY A 349 17.61 1.93 7.34
CA GLY A 349 17.45 0.51 7.11
C GLY A 349 18.09 0.07 5.80
N VAL A 350 18.05 -1.24 5.60
CA VAL A 350 18.54 -1.91 4.39
C VAL A 350 17.51 -2.93 3.94
N ASP A 351 17.19 -2.91 2.65
CA ASP A 351 16.43 -3.95 1.99
C ASP A 351 17.39 -4.95 1.34
N PHE A 352 17.23 -6.23 1.67
CA PHE A 352 17.87 -7.37 1.02
C PHE A 352 16.89 -7.95 0.01
N ASN A 353 17.14 -7.69 -1.26
CA ASN A 353 16.30 -8.11 -2.36
C ASN A 353 16.45 -9.63 -2.59
N ILE A 354 15.42 -10.42 -2.27
CA ILE A 354 15.44 -11.89 -2.39
C ILE A 354 14.97 -12.30 -3.79
N THR A 355 13.82 -11.77 -4.21
CA THR A 355 13.23 -11.95 -5.55
C THR A 355 12.63 -10.64 -6.00
N ASP A 356 12.25 -10.49 -7.27
CA ASP A 356 11.69 -9.23 -7.81
C ASP A 356 10.47 -8.71 -7.04
N SER A 357 9.71 -9.60 -6.41
CA SER A 357 8.52 -9.27 -5.62
C SER A 357 8.72 -9.36 -4.11
N ILE A 358 9.90 -9.78 -3.59
CA ILE A 358 10.13 -9.98 -2.15
C ILE A 358 11.49 -9.42 -1.72
N ALA A 359 11.51 -8.66 -0.64
CA ALA A 359 12.73 -8.29 0.07
C ALA A 359 12.62 -8.60 1.56
N ALA A 360 13.71 -9.03 2.18
CA ALA A 360 13.87 -8.93 3.63
C ALA A 360 14.38 -7.53 3.98
N TYR A 361 14.07 -7.02 5.16
CA TYR A 361 14.63 -5.75 5.60
C TYR A 361 14.99 -5.76 7.07
N VAL A 362 15.95 -4.91 7.42
CA VAL A 362 16.30 -4.58 8.80
C VAL A 362 16.37 -3.07 8.91
N GLU A 363 15.78 -2.51 9.95
CA GLU A 363 15.81 -1.07 10.21
C GLU A 363 15.99 -0.75 11.69
N GLY A 364 16.69 0.35 11.96
CA GLY A 364 16.70 1.01 13.25
C GLY A 364 15.85 2.27 13.19
N ASN A 365 15.05 2.50 14.22
CA ASN A 365 14.24 3.70 14.36
C ASN A 365 14.54 4.45 15.66
N GLY A 366 14.74 5.76 15.55
CA GLY A 366 14.74 6.69 16.66
C GLY A 366 13.41 7.43 16.71
N ARG A 367 12.72 7.39 17.85
CA ARG A 367 11.45 8.07 18.08
C ARG A 367 11.62 9.09 19.20
N TYR A 368 11.28 10.35 18.94
CA TYR A 368 11.21 11.38 19.98
C TYR A 368 9.76 11.71 20.27
N TYR A 369 9.30 11.32 21.46
CA TYR A 369 7.94 11.57 21.93
C TYR A 369 7.83 12.96 22.52
N MET A 370 6.83 13.72 22.07
CA MET A 370 6.57 15.09 22.55
C MET A 370 5.91 15.07 23.93
N THR A 371 5.16 14.00 24.23
CA THR A 371 4.50 13.76 25.51
C THR A 371 4.76 12.32 25.98
N ASN A 372 4.57 12.10 27.28
CA ASN A 372 4.75 10.80 27.92
C ASN A 372 3.55 10.47 28.81
N ASN A 373 2.37 10.54 28.20
CA ASN A 373 1.08 10.33 28.85
C ASN A 373 0.72 8.85 28.88
N GLY A 374 1.17 8.05 27.92
CA GLY A 374 0.94 6.60 27.86
C GLY A 374 2.18 5.77 28.18
N THR A 375 1.98 4.49 28.48
CA THR A 375 3.05 3.48 28.64
C THR A 375 3.72 3.11 27.32
N GLY A 376 3.04 3.31 26.19
CA GLY A 376 3.48 2.94 24.84
C GLY A 376 4.77 3.61 24.38
N THR A 377 5.10 4.77 24.95
CA THR A 377 6.35 5.50 24.65
C THR A 377 7.61 4.72 25.05
N GLY A 378 7.51 3.82 26.05
CA GLY A 378 8.67 3.16 26.66
C GLY A 378 9.55 4.04 27.54
N LEU A 379 9.19 5.31 27.74
CA LEU A 379 9.97 6.22 28.58
C LEU A 379 9.64 6.00 30.05
N GLY A 380 10.58 6.31 30.95
CA GLY A 380 10.39 6.19 32.41
C GLY A 380 9.29 7.08 32.97
N ASN A 381 8.80 6.75 34.16
CA ASN A 381 7.68 7.47 34.79
C ASN A 381 8.00 8.94 35.08
N SER A 382 9.25 9.25 35.40
CA SER A 382 9.74 10.62 35.64
C SER A 382 9.90 11.44 34.37
N ALA A 383 9.92 10.82 33.20
CA ALA A 383 10.02 11.53 31.93
C ALA A 383 8.65 12.13 31.55
N ARG A 384 8.65 13.36 31.02
CA ARG A 384 7.46 13.97 30.39
C ARG A 384 7.49 13.90 28.86
N ASN A 385 8.67 13.73 28.29
CA ASN A 385 8.97 13.56 26.88
C ASN A 385 10.32 12.84 26.76
N GLY A 386 10.75 12.49 25.55
CA GLY A 386 12.09 11.93 25.37
C GLY A 386 12.26 11.01 24.18
N PHE A 387 13.49 10.52 24.07
CA PHE A 387 13.92 9.68 22.97
C PHE A 387 13.81 8.18 23.31
N ASN A 388 13.38 7.41 22.33
CA ASN A 388 13.31 5.96 22.37
C ASN A 388 13.91 5.37 21.09
N VAL A 389 14.59 4.23 21.24
CA VAL A 389 15.15 3.48 20.10
C VAL A 389 14.45 2.15 19.95
N ALA A 390 14.23 1.75 18.71
CA ALA A 390 13.84 0.38 18.41
C ALA A 390 14.56 -0.13 17.16
N GLY A 391 14.64 -1.45 17.05
CA GLY A 391 15.10 -2.15 15.87
C GLY A 391 14.00 -3.06 15.37
N LYS A 392 13.90 -3.24 14.05
CA LYS A 392 12.90 -4.07 13.39
C LYS A 392 13.52 -4.86 12.25
N ALA A 393 12.95 -6.01 12.00
CA ALA A 393 13.24 -6.83 10.84
C ALA A 393 11.95 -7.42 10.28
N GLY A 394 11.93 -7.72 8.99
CA GLY A 394 10.75 -8.29 8.38
C GLY A 394 10.86 -8.53 6.89
N LEU A 395 9.70 -8.69 6.26
CA LEU A 395 9.56 -8.93 4.83
C LEU A 395 8.73 -7.82 4.18
N LYS A 396 9.09 -7.46 2.94
CA LYS A 396 8.36 -6.57 2.03
C LYS A 396 7.96 -7.37 0.79
N PHE A 397 6.71 -7.25 0.39
CA PHE A 397 6.12 -7.83 -0.80
C PHE A 397 5.75 -6.70 -1.75
N PHE A 398 6.35 -6.68 -2.94
CA PHE A 398 6.14 -5.67 -3.97
C PHE A 398 5.09 -6.16 -4.98
N PHE A 399 4.17 -5.27 -5.38
CA PHE A 399 3.07 -5.59 -6.29
C PHE A 399 2.72 -4.42 -7.21
#